data_AF-A0A374PBB7-F1
#
_entry.id   AF-A0A374PBB7-F1
#
_cell.length_a   1.000
_cell.length_b   1.000
_cell.length_c   1.000
_cell.angle_alpha   90.00
_cell.angle_beta   90.00
_cell.angle_gamma   90.00
#
_symmetry.space_group_name_H-M   'P 1'
#
loop_
_entity.id
_entity.type
_entity.pdbx_description
1 polymer ?
#
loop_
_entity_poly.entity_id
_entity_poly.type
_entity_poly.pdbx_seq_one_letter_code
_entity_poly.pdbx_strand_id
1 'polypeptide(L)'
;MKNCRKEIRLSPEELEELRRKAEEQGLKESQYMRMLITNRPRDYPDLLEAMQSLTNEVNHIGININQITKNNNSGLYHESDKKRLYVYMKQIKEAVKQVVSLLESAGT
;
A
#
# COMPACT_ATOMS: atom_id res chain seq x y z
N MET A 1 21.22 37.04 0.88
CA MET A 1 20.42 37.03 -0.37
C MET A 1 20.04 38.47 -0.71
N LYS A 2 20.23 38.92 -1.96
CA LYS A 2 19.73 40.23 -2.39
C LYS A 2 18.23 40.12 -2.64
N ASN A 3 17.44 40.99 -2.01
CA ASN A 3 16.02 41.12 -2.29
C ASN A 3 15.84 42.04 -3.49
N CYS A 4 15.13 41.55 -4.52
CA CYS A 4 14.78 42.33 -5.70
C CYS A 4 13.26 42.57 -5.70
N ARG A 5 12.82 43.77 -6.07
CA ARG A 5 11.40 44.12 -6.23
C ARG A 5 11.07 44.15 -7.71
N LYS A 6 9.97 43.49 -8.09
CA LYS A 6 9.40 43.53 -9.45
C LYS A 6 7.98 44.04 -9.36
N GLU A 7 7.65 45.06 -10.16
CA GLU A 7 6.28 45.52 -10.37
C GLU A 7 5.73 44.91 -11.68
N ILE A 8 4.46 44.54 -11.66
CA ILE A 8 3.75 43.88 -12.76
C ILE A 8 2.41 44.62 -12.91
N ARG A 9 2.00 44.88 -14.15
CA ARG A 9 0.67 45.43 -14.45
C ARG A 9 -0.26 44.28 -14.76
N LEU A 10 -1.43 44.28 -14.13
CA LEU A 10 -2.49 43.30 -14.31
C LEU A 10 -3.78 44.04 -14.67
N SER A 11 -4.62 43.43 -15.50
CA SER A 11 -6.01 43.86 -15.64
C SER A 11 -6.78 43.61 -14.33
N PRO A 12 -7.94 44.26 -14.12
CA PRO A 12 -8.78 43.98 -12.97
C PRO A 12 -9.16 42.49 -12.86
N GLU A 13 -9.41 41.84 -13.99
CA GLU A 13 -9.77 40.41 -14.08
C GLU A 13 -8.60 39.51 -13.68
N GLU A 14 -7.38 39.82 -14.15
CA GLU A 14 -6.17 39.07 -13.81
C GLU A 14 -5.83 39.19 -12.32
N LEU A 15 -6.02 40.37 -11.74
CA LEU A 15 -5.78 40.61 -10.32
C LEU A 15 -6.78 39.84 -9.44
N GLU A 16 -8.05 39.82 -9.84
CA GLU A 16 -9.09 39.08 -9.12
C GLU A 16 -8.83 37.57 -9.17
N GLU A 17 -8.46 37.05 -10.34
CA GLU A 17 -8.12 35.64 -10.52
C GLU A 17 -6.87 35.25 -9.71
N LEU A 18 -5.86 36.13 -9.63
CA LEU A 18 -4.67 35.92 -8.80
C LEU A 18 -5.06 35.80 -7.31
N ARG A 19 -5.93 36.68 -6.82
CA ARG A 19 -6.41 36.64 -5.44
C ARG A 19 -7.18 35.38 -5.14
N ARG A 20 -8.15 35.04 -6.00
CA ARG A 20 -8.98 33.84 -5.85
C ARG A 20 -8.12 32.59 -5.74
N LYS A 21 -7.16 32.39 -6.66
CA LYS A 21 -6.29 31.20 -6.63
C LYS A 21 -5.34 31.18 -5.44
N ALA A 22 -4.85 32.35 -5.01
CA ALA A 22 -4.01 32.44 -3.83
C ALA A 22 -4.81 32.07 -2.56
N GLU A 23 -6.04 32.56 -2.43
CA GLU A 23 -6.96 32.23 -1.33
C GLU A 23 -7.37 30.77 -1.30
N GLU A 24 -7.69 30.17 -2.45
CA GLU A 24 -8.00 28.73 -2.57
C GLU A 24 -6.87 27.83 -2.06
N GLN A 25 -5.64 28.30 -2.16
CA GLN A 25 -4.43 27.62 -1.68
C GLN A 25 -4.00 28.09 -0.29
N GLY A 26 -4.72 29.03 0.34
CA GLY A 26 -4.35 29.61 1.64
C GLY A 26 -3.05 30.44 1.64
N LEU A 27 -2.65 30.96 0.48
CA LEU A 27 -1.39 31.68 0.27
C LEU A 27 -1.62 33.18 0.06
N LYS A 28 -0.61 33.99 0.37
CA LYS A 28 -0.57 35.39 -0.11
C LYS A 28 -0.28 35.42 -1.61
N GLU A 29 -0.79 36.42 -2.32
CA GLU A 29 -0.54 36.62 -3.77
C GLU A 29 0.96 36.51 -4.13
N SER A 30 1.85 37.11 -3.34
CA SER A 30 3.31 37.06 -3.55
C SER A 30 3.94 35.68 -3.29
N GLN A 31 3.34 34.85 -2.42
CA GLN A 31 3.76 33.47 -2.22
C GLN A 31 3.29 32.60 -3.37
N TYR A 32 2.03 32.77 -3.79
CA TYR A 32 1.45 32.08 -4.93
C TYR A 32 2.22 32.38 -6.24
N MET A 33 2.53 33.65 -6.52
CA MET A 33 3.36 34.03 -7.68
C MET A 33 4.75 33.40 -7.63
N ARG A 34 5.39 33.37 -6.46
CA ARG A 34 6.69 32.71 -6.31
C ARG A 34 6.60 31.21 -6.55
N MET A 35 5.57 30.55 -6.00
CA MET A 35 5.30 29.13 -6.23
C MET A 35 5.13 28.82 -7.73
N LEU A 36 4.38 29.65 -8.47
CA LEU A 36 4.22 29.47 -9.91
C LEU A 36 5.55 29.65 -10.67
N ILE A 37 6.39 30.61 -10.26
CA ILE A 37 7.69 30.85 -10.88
C ILE A 37 8.68 29.72 -10.57
N THR A 38 8.74 29.25 -9.32
CA THR A 38 9.70 28.23 -8.89
C THR A 38 9.28 26.83 -9.29
N ASN A 39 7.96 26.58 -9.32
CA ASN A 39 7.30 25.32 -9.63
C ASN A 39 8.01 24.11 -9.00
N ARG A 40 8.45 24.24 -7.74
CA ARG A 40 9.21 23.18 -7.09
C ARG A 40 8.24 22.18 -6.47
N PRO A 41 8.60 20.89 -6.43
CA PRO A 41 7.75 19.88 -5.80
C PRO A 41 7.36 20.21 -4.35
N ARG A 42 8.28 20.82 -3.58
CA ARG A 42 8.04 21.27 -2.19
C ARG A 42 6.96 22.34 -2.03
N ASP A 43 6.64 23.05 -3.11
CA ASP A 43 5.64 24.12 -3.08
C ASP A 43 4.21 23.53 -3.14
N TYR A 44 4.07 22.21 -3.37
CA TYR A 44 2.81 21.45 -3.45
C TYR A 44 2.84 20.24 -2.50
N PRO A 45 2.66 20.43 -1.18
CA PRO A 45 2.77 19.36 -0.19
C PRO A 45 1.76 18.23 -0.42
N ASP A 46 0.51 18.54 -0.77
CA ASP A 46 -0.54 17.54 -1.00
C ASP A 46 -0.21 16.62 -2.18
N LEU A 47 0.42 17.17 -3.23
CA LEU A 47 0.87 16.37 -4.37
C LEU A 47 2.00 15.42 -3.96
N LEU A 48 2.94 15.88 -3.13
CA LEU A 48 4.00 15.03 -2.60
C LEU A 48 3.45 13.90 -1.73
N GLU A 49 2.47 14.19 -0.88
CA GLU A 49 1.80 13.19 -0.06
C GLU A 49 1.09 12.14 -0.92
N ALA A 50 0.34 12.58 -1.94
CA ALA A 50 -0.31 11.68 -2.89
C ALA A 50 0.70 10.78 -3.62
N MET A 51 1.84 11.34 -4.06
CA MET A 51 2.91 10.55 -4.69
C MET A 51 3.57 9.55 -3.73
N GLN A 52 3.77 9.92 -2.47
CA GLN A 52 4.28 9.02 -1.44
C GLN A 52 3.30 7.88 -1.15
N SER A 53 2.01 8.20 -1.00
CA SER A 53 0.95 7.21 -0.81
C SER A 53 0.92 6.21 -1.97
N LEU A 54 0.97 6.70 -3.21
CA LEU A 54 1.02 5.84 -4.40
C LEU A 54 2.27 4.95 -4.42
N THR A 55 3.43 5.51 -4.05
CA THR A 55 4.69 4.74 -3.99
C THR A 55 4.61 3.62 -2.96
N ASN A 56 4.02 3.89 -1.79
CA ASN A 56 3.82 2.89 -0.74
C ASN A 56 2.88 1.77 -1.22
N GLU A 57 1.80 2.13 -1.92
CA GLU A 57 0.84 1.16 -2.44
C GLU A 57 1.45 0.25 -3.52
N VAL A 58 2.24 0.82 -4.43
CA VAL A 58 3.01 0.02 -5.41
C VAL A 58 3.99 -0.93 -4.71
N ASN A 59 4.64 -0.49 -3.62
CA ASN A 59 5.51 -1.35 -2.81
C ASN A 59 4.73 -2.51 -2.17
N HIS A 60 3.55 -2.24 -1.60
CA HIS A 60 2.70 -3.27 -1.04
C HIS A 60 2.23 -4.29 -2.09
N ILE A 61 1.88 -3.84 -3.29
CA ILE A 61 1.56 -4.72 -4.42
C ILE A 61 2.77 -5.59 -4.77
N GLY A 62 3.97 -5.01 -4.84
CA GLY A 62 5.21 -5.76 -5.09
C GLY A 62 5.48 -6.85 -4.04
N ILE A 63 5.23 -6.56 -2.75
CA ILE A 63 5.33 -7.54 -1.67
C ILE A 63 4.33 -8.69 -1.87
N ASN A 64 3.07 -8.38 -2.18
CA ASN A 64 2.03 -9.38 -2.42
C ASN A 64 2.37 -10.28 -3.62
N ILE A 65 2.85 -9.69 -4.73
CA ILE A 65 3.32 -10.46 -5.90
C ILE A 65 4.48 -11.39 -5.51
N ASN A 66 5.46 -10.89 -4.76
CA ASN A 66 6.59 -11.71 -4.33
C ASN A 66 6.15 -12.86 -3.43
N GLN A 67 5.17 -12.64 -2.55
CA GLN A 67 4.57 -13.70 -1.74
C GLN A 67 3.85 -14.74 -2.60
N ILE A 68 3.05 -14.33 -3.59
CA ILE A 68 2.38 -15.26 -4.52
C ILE A 68 3.41 -16.09 -5.28
N THR A 69 4.45 -15.46 -5.82
CA THR A 69 5.53 -16.15 -6.54
C THR A 69 6.27 -17.12 -5.63
N LYS A 70 6.64 -16.69 -4.41
CA LYS A 70 7.27 -17.58 -3.42
C LYS A 70 6.36 -18.74 -3.03
N ASN A 71 5.07 -18.51 -2.83
CA ASN A 71 4.12 -19.57 -2.51
C ASN A 71 3.98 -20.57 -3.67
N ASN A 72 3.87 -20.08 -4.90
CA ASN A 72 3.81 -20.94 -6.09
C ASN A 72 5.10 -21.76 -6.26
N ASN A 73 6.25 -21.12 -6.09
CA ASN A 73 7.56 -21.76 -6.21
C ASN A 73 7.96 -22.60 -4.97
N SER A 74 7.28 -22.43 -3.84
CA SER A 74 7.61 -23.12 -2.59
C SER A 74 7.35 -24.63 -2.65
N GLY A 75 6.52 -25.10 -3.59
CA GLY A 75 6.15 -26.50 -3.67
C GLY A 75 5.46 -27.05 -2.41
N LEU A 76 5.02 -26.18 -1.48
CA LEU A 76 4.50 -26.55 -0.14
C LEU A 76 3.25 -27.45 -0.15
N TYR A 77 2.65 -27.68 -1.32
CA TYR A 77 1.69 -28.76 -1.52
C TYR A 77 2.02 -29.55 -2.79
N HIS A 78 3.12 -30.30 -2.76
CA HIS A 78 3.31 -31.38 -3.73
C HIS A 78 2.22 -32.44 -3.53
N GLU A 79 1.69 -33.01 -4.62
CA GLU A 79 0.71 -34.09 -4.55
C GLU A 79 1.20 -35.30 -3.71
N SER A 80 2.51 -35.49 -3.62
CA SER A 80 3.13 -36.47 -2.72
C SER A 80 2.86 -36.20 -1.24
N ASP A 81 2.85 -34.92 -0.83
CA ASP A 81 2.63 -34.53 0.56
C ASP A 81 1.16 -34.68 0.94
N LYS A 82 0.24 -34.38 0.01
CA LYS A 82 -1.20 -34.70 0.16
C LYS A 82 -1.42 -36.21 0.30
N LYS A 83 -0.75 -37.02 -0.51
CA LYS A 83 -0.84 -38.48 -0.45
C LYS A 83 -0.29 -39.04 0.87
N ARG A 84 0.85 -38.52 1.35
CA ARG A 84 1.42 -38.88 2.65
C ARG A 84 0.49 -38.49 3.80
N LEU A 85 -0.06 -37.28 3.77
CA LEU A 85 -1.01 -36.81 4.77
C LEU A 85 -2.26 -37.70 4.84
N TYR A 86 -2.81 -38.11 3.69
CA TYR A 86 -3.93 -39.04 3.64
C TYR A 86 -3.59 -40.40 4.29
N VAL A 87 -2.39 -40.94 4.02
CA VAL A 87 -1.93 -42.19 4.63
C VAL A 87 -1.79 -42.05 6.14
N TYR A 88 -1.14 -40.99 6.64
CA TYR A 88 -1.01 -40.75 8.07
C TYR A 88 -2.37 -40.60 8.76
N MET A 89 -3.31 -39.88 8.14
CA MET A 89 -4.67 -39.73 8.68
C MET A 89 -5.41 -41.08 8.75
N LYS A 90 -5.22 -41.96 7.76
CA LYS A 90 -5.78 -43.31 7.77
C LYS A 90 -5.18 -44.17 8.90
N GLN A 91 -3.86 -44.12 9.10
CA GLN A 91 -3.19 -44.84 10.18
C GLN A 91 -3.67 -44.38 11.55
N ILE A 92 -3.81 -43.06 11.75
CA ILE A 92 -4.35 -42.50 13.00
C ILE A 92 -5.79 -42.99 13.22
N LYS A 93 -6.65 -42.96 12.20
CA LYS A 93 -8.03 -43.46 12.30
C LYS A 93 -8.08 -44.93 12.69
N GLU A 94 -7.21 -45.76 12.15
CA GLU A 94 -7.12 -47.19 12.47
C GLU A 94 -6.63 -47.40 13.92
N ALA A 95 -5.59 -46.69 14.34
CA ALA A 95 -5.08 -46.76 15.71
C ALA A 95 -6.14 -46.33 16.74
N VAL A 96 -6.85 -45.22 16.48
CA VAL A 96 -7.94 -44.74 17.34
C VAL A 96 -9.07 -45.77 17.42
N LYS A 97 -9.47 -46.38 16.30
CA LYS A 97 -10.49 -47.45 16.30
C LYS A 97 -10.07 -48.65 17.15
N GLN A 98 -8.81 -49.06 17.08
CA GLN A 98 -8.30 -50.17 17.90
C GLN A 98 -8.37 -49.83 19.38
N VAL A 99 -7.95 -48.61 19.77
CA VAL A 99 -8.04 -48.13 21.14
C VAL A 99 -9.50 -48.10 21.63
N VAL A 100 -10.42 -47.57 20.82
CA VAL A 100 -11.86 -47.54 21.16
C VAL A 100 -12.40 -48.96 21.35
N SER A 101 -12.09 -49.88 20.44
CA SER A 101 -12.53 -51.28 20.55
C SER A 101 -11.98 -51.99 21.79
N LEU A 102 -10.75 -51.67 22.21
CA LEU A 102 -10.16 -52.22 23.44
C LEU A 102 -10.80 -51.64 24.70
N LEU A 103 -11.18 -50.35 24.69
CA LEU A 103 -11.89 -49.73 25.80
C LEU A 103 -13.32 -50.28 25.93
N GLU A 104 -13.99 -50.55 24.81
CA GLU A 104 -15.31 -51.19 24.78
C GLU A 104 -15.27 -52.64 25.29
N SER A 105 -14.21 -53.39 25.00
CA SER A 105 -14.05 -54.78 25.47
C SER A 105 -13.55 -54.90 26.91
N ALA A 106 -12.87 -53.87 27.44
CA ALA A 106 -12.45 -53.79 28.85
C ALA A 106 -13.55 -53.23 29.79
N GLY A 107 -14.65 -52.72 29.23
CA GLY A 107 -15.80 -52.14 29.95
C GLY A 107 -16.94 -53.13 30.27
N THR A 108 -16.74 -54.43 30.08
CA THR A 108 -17.60 -55.54 30.54
C THR A 108 -16.86 -56.39 31.56
#